data_AF-L5NC01-F1
#
_entry.id   AF-L5NC01-F1
#
_cell.length_a   1.000
_cell.length_b   1.000
_cell.length_c   1.000
_cell.angle_alpha   90.00
_cell.angle_beta   90.00
_cell.angle_gamma   90.00
#
_symmetry.space_group_name_H-M   'P 1'
#
loop_
_entity.id
_entity.type
_entity.pdbx_description
1 polymer ?
#
loop_
_entity_poly.entity_id
_entity_poly.type
_entity_poly.pdbx_seq_one_letter_code
_entity_poly.pdbx_strand_id
1 'polypeptide(L)' 'MTEARYLDDATTHEFEATVETVRGTDCVVLDRTYFYPTGGGQPHDTGTLSVDGEDCDGETWDVTD' A
#
# COMPACT_ATOMS: atom_id res chain seq x y z
N MET A 1 -10.33 -1.15 -9.54
CA MET A 1 -10.23 0.32 -9.34
C MET A 1 -9.98 0.45 -7.86
N THR A 2 -8.80 0.90 -7.47
CA THR A 2 -8.37 0.89 -6.07
C THR A 2 -9.24 1.80 -5.22
N GLU A 3 -9.74 1.28 -4.10
CA GLU A 3 -10.49 2.02 -3.10
C GLU A 3 -9.55 2.92 -2.28
N ALA A 4 -9.71 4.25 -2.44
CA ALA A 4 -8.97 5.26 -1.69
C ALA A 4 -9.56 5.43 -0.28
N ARG A 5 -9.11 4.61 0.68
CA ARG A 5 -9.62 4.63 2.06
C ARG A 5 -9.00 5.72 2.92
N TYR A 6 -7.88 6.31 2.50
CA TYR A 6 -7.27 7.48 3.13
C TYR A 6 -8.19 8.71 3.20
N LEU A 7 -9.23 8.78 2.36
CA LEU A 7 -10.23 9.86 2.41
C LEU A 7 -11.29 9.66 3.50
N ASP A 8 -11.50 8.41 3.93
CA ASP A 8 -12.56 8.02 4.87
C ASP A 8 -12.02 8.06 6.31
N ASP A 9 -10.82 7.53 6.53
CA ASP A 9 -10.14 7.57 7.82
C ASP A 9 -8.63 7.77 7.65
N ALA A 10 -8.16 8.97 7.96
CA ALA A 10 -6.74 9.33 7.87
C ALA A 10 -5.92 8.95 9.12
N THR A 11 -6.53 8.29 10.10
CA THR A 11 -5.85 7.86 11.34
C THR A 11 -5.42 6.39 11.32
N THR A 12 -5.86 5.64 10.31
CA THR A 12 -5.52 4.24 10.12
C THR A 12 -4.11 4.12 9.54
N HIS A 13 -3.19 3.55 10.33
CA HIS A 13 -1.78 3.39 9.93
C HIS A 13 -1.40 1.94 9.58
N GLU A 14 -2.26 0.97 9.89
CA GLU A 14 -2.07 -0.45 9.62
C GLU A 14 -3.35 -1.01 9.01
N PHE A 15 -3.26 -1.69 7.87
CA PHE A 15 -4.41 -2.26 7.18
C PHE A 15 -4.03 -3.49 6.35
N GLU A 16 -5.01 -4.34 6.11
CA GLU A 16 -4.89 -5.49 5.20
C GLU A 16 -5.45 -5.13 3.82
N ALA A 17 -4.75 -5.53 2.77
CA ALA A 17 -5.18 -5.35 1.38
C ALA A 17 -4.72 -6.52 0.51
N THR A 18 -5.44 -6.73 -0.59
CA THR A 18 -5.08 -7.76 -1.59
C THR A 18 -4.41 -7.11 -2.80
N VAL A 19 -3.31 -7.70 -3.27
CA VAL A 19 -2.65 -7.31 -4.53
C VAL A 19 -3.51 -7.76 -5.71
N GLU A 20 -4.09 -6.81 -6.43
CA GLU A 20 -4.86 -7.07 -7.66
C GLU A 20 -3.96 -7.28 -8.88
N THR A 21 -2.83 -6.57 -8.95
CA THR A 21 -1.94 -6.61 -10.12
C THR A 21 -0.52 -6.21 -9.74
N VAL A 22 0.47 -6.86 -10.34
CA VAL A 22 1.87 -6.44 -10.31
C VAL A 22 2.22 -5.72 -11.60
N ARG A 23 2.88 -4.57 -11.51
CA ARG A 23 3.32 -3.73 -12.63
C ARG A 23 4.84 -3.62 -12.61
N GLY A 24 5.50 -4.35 -13.52
CA GLY A 24 6.96 -4.39 -13.54
C GLY A 24 7.51 -5.24 -12.39
N THR A 25 8.67 -4.86 -11.86
CA THR A 25 9.33 -5.57 -10.74
C THR A 25 9.01 -4.97 -9.38
N ASP A 26 8.63 -3.69 -9.33
CA ASP A 26 8.74 -2.88 -8.10
C ASP A 26 7.42 -2.16 -7.76
N CYS A 27 6.36 -2.37 -8.54
CA CYS A 27 5.07 -1.73 -8.31
C CYS A 27 3.94 -2.76 -8.20
N VAL A 28 3.07 -2.58 -7.20
CA VAL A 28 1.86 -3.39 -7.01
C VAL A 28 0.63 -2.50 -6.95
N VAL A 29 -0.50 -3.02 -7.41
CA VAL A 29 -1.81 -2.38 -7.33
C VAL A 29 -2.64 -3.16 -6.32
N LEU A 30 -3.12 -2.46 -5.29
CA LEU A 30 -3.96 -3.02 -4.24
C LEU A 30 -5.45 -2.78 -4.53
N ASP A 31 -6.32 -3.60 -3.96
CA ASP A 31 -7.78 -3.39 -4.03
C ASP A 31 -8.20 -2.15 -3.23
N ARG A 32 -7.52 -1.89 -2.10
CA ARG A 32 -7.73 -0.74 -1.22
C ARG A 32 -6.40 -0.24 -0.66
N THR A 33 -6.31 1.06 -0.39
CA THR A 33 -5.11 1.65 0.22
C THR A 33 -5.45 2.83 1.12
N TYR A 34 -4.71 2.93 2.22
CA TYR A 34 -4.64 4.12 3.08
C TYR A 34 -3.40 4.97 2.81
N PHE A 35 -2.49 4.54 1.93
CA PHE A 35 -1.36 5.37 1.52
C PHE A 35 -1.86 6.53 0.64
N TYR A 36 -1.60 7.75 1.09
CA TYR A 36 -1.86 8.94 0.29
C TYR A 36 -0.85 9.04 -0.87
N PRO A 37 -1.31 9.11 -2.13
CA PRO A 37 -0.43 9.36 -3.26
C PRO A 37 0.00 10.83 -3.29
N THR A 38 1.20 11.12 -3.81
CA THR A 38 1.70 12.50 -3.96
C THR A 38 0.65 13.39 -4.64
N GLY A 39 0.16 14.43 -3.94
CA GLY A 39 -0.97 15.24 -4.40
C GLY A 39 -1.14 16.56 -3.64
N GLY A 40 -1.63 17.60 -4.31
CA GLY A 40 -1.99 18.88 -3.67
C GLY A 40 -0.83 19.66 -3.01
N GLY A 41 0.42 19.28 -3.27
CA GLY A 41 1.61 19.85 -2.61
C GLY A 41 2.01 19.17 -1.31
N GLN A 42 1.32 18.10 -0.91
CA GLN A 42 1.72 17.23 0.20
C GLN A 42 2.57 16.06 -0.32
N PRO A 43 3.64 15.66 0.40
CA PRO A 43 4.41 14.47 0.08
C PRO A 43 3.55 13.21 0.25
N HIS A 44 3.89 12.15 -0.48
CA HIS A 44 3.26 10.84 -0.31
C HIS A 44 3.52 10.27 1.08
N ASP A 45 2.65 9.35 1.49
CA ASP A 45 2.92 8.52 2.66
C ASP A 45 3.96 7.45 2.34
N THR A 46 4.84 7.22 3.30
CA THR A 46 5.84 6.15 3.28
C THR A 46 5.52 5.11 4.35
N GLY A 47 5.82 3.84 4.10
CA GLY A 47 5.60 2.76 5.06
C GLY A 47 6.15 1.44 4.56
N THR A 48 5.58 0.34 5.03
CA THR A 48 6.02 -1.00 4.67
C THR A 48 4.82 -1.88 4.33
N LEU A 49 5.01 -2.76 3.35
CA LEU A 49 4.10 -3.86 3.02
C LEU A 49 4.74 -5.15 3.49
N SER A 50 4.02 -5.94 4.28
CA SER A 50 4.45 -7.28 4.69
C SER A 50 3.43 -8.30 4.21
N VAL A 51 3.91 -9.46 3.78
CA VAL A 51 3.04 -10.61 3.48
C VAL A 51 3.24 -11.67 4.54
N ASP A 52 2.16 -12.02 5.22
CA ASP A 52 2.10 -13.22 6.06
C ASP A 52 1.64 -14.39 5.17
N GLY A 53 2.57 -15.25 4.80
CA GLY A 53 2.29 -16.47 4.03
C GLY A 53 3.10 -17.62 4.59
N GLU A 54 2.52 -18.82 4.64
CA GLU A 54 3.24 -20.02 5.09
C GLU A 54 4.46 -20.35 4.19
N ASP A 55 4.45 -19.86 2.95
CA ASP A 55 5.50 -20.03 1.94
C ASP A 55 6.42 -18.81 1.78
N CYS A 56 6.05 -17.65 2.35
CA CYS A 56 6.84 -16.41 2.27
C CYS A 56 7.33 -16.07 3.68
N ASP A 57 8.65 -16.03 3.88
CA ASP A 57 9.29 -15.90 5.20
C ASP A 57 9.15 -14.47 5.77
N GLY A 58 7.91 -13.98 5.94
CA GLY A 58 7.60 -12.63 6.41
C GLY A 58 8.26 -11.53 5.58
N GLU A 59 8.27 -11.70 4.26
CA GLU A 59 8.92 -10.73 3.38
C GLU A 59 8.25 -9.36 3.52
N THR A 60 9.08 -8.34 3.75
CA THR A 60 8.66 -6.96 3.96
C THR A 60 9.33 -6.07 2.92
N TRP A 61 8.55 -5.17 2.32
CA TRP A 61 9.00 -4.22 1.31
C TRP A 61 8.68 -2.79 1.73
N ASP A 62 9.61 -1.87 1.51
CA ASP A 62 9.38 -0.44 1.73
C ASP A 62 8.50 0.16 0.62
N VAL A 63 7.49 0.94 1.01
CA VAL A 63 6.63 1.70 0.12
C VAL A 63 7.32 3.01 -0.23
N THR A 64 7.56 3.21 -1.53
CA THR A 64 8.20 4.40 -2.10
C THR A 64 7.34 5.00 -3.23
N ASP A 65 7.69 6.18 -3.73
CA ASP A 65 7.02 6.88 -4.87
C ASP A 65 7.08 6.11 -6.19
#